data_AF-A0A223SD24-F1
#
_entry.id   AF-A0A223SD24-F1
#
_cell.length_a   1.000
_cell.length_b   1.000
_cell.length_c   1.000
_cell.angle_alpha   90.00
_cell.angle_beta   90.00
_cell.angle_gamma   90.00
#
_symmetry.space_group_name_H-M   'P 1'
#
loop_
_entity.id
_entity.type
_entity.pdbx_description
1 polymer ?
#
loop_
_entity_poly.entity_id
_entity_poly.type
_entity_poly.pdbx_seq_one_letter_code
_entity_poly.pdbx_strand_id
1 'polypeptide(L)'
;MLTGVGGLAVGGYAVMRSRTAIGDYQALLQRQVPDTGETDARAIRDVAVVRYDALEEMSGARSFSLALLNAAGDGIVISSINGRTESRTYAKSIQAGRAAETLSPEEYRAIRAARLGQGLGQVTVTDAQPVSRIPPMEPARAAAEEKRQTDAPQTREAVPDTGPAVRLREAPDAVT
;
A
#
# COMPACT_ATOMS: atom_id res chain seq x y z
N MET A 1 42.93 59.39 -25.17
CA MET A 1 41.52 59.09 -25.53
C MET A 1 41.36 57.76 -26.28
N LEU A 2 42.33 57.29 -27.09
CA LEU A 2 42.20 56.08 -27.93
C LEU A 2 42.31 54.72 -27.22
N THR A 3 42.84 54.64 -26.00
CA THR A 3 43.00 53.38 -25.25
C THR A 3 41.72 52.87 -24.57
N GLY A 4 40.71 53.71 -24.37
CA GLY A 4 39.46 53.31 -23.70
C GLY A 4 38.49 52.50 -24.57
N VAL A 5 38.46 52.80 -25.87
CA VAL A 5 37.47 52.21 -26.80
C VAL A 5 37.78 50.73 -27.09
N GLY A 6 39.07 50.38 -27.20
CA GLY A 6 39.49 49.00 -27.40
C GLY A 6 39.12 48.08 -26.23
N GLY A 7 39.25 48.58 -25.00
CA GLY A 7 38.86 47.84 -23.79
C GLY A 7 37.35 47.59 -23.72
N LEU A 8 36.52 48.58 -24.09
CA LEU A 8 35.07 48.42 -24.15
C LEU A 8 34.63 47.46 -25.25
N ALA A 9 35.30 47.46 -26.40
CA ALA A 9 35.00 46.53 -27.49
C ALA A 9 35.33 45.08 -27.09
N VAL A 10 36.51 44.84 -26.51
CA VAL A 10 36.91 43.50 -26.05
C VAL A 10 36.06 43.03 -24.86
N GLY A 11 35.80 43.91 -23.90
CA GLY A 11 34.92 43.62 -22.76
C GLY A 11 33.49 43.33 -23.22
N GLY A 12 32.94 44.13 -24.12
CA GLY A 12 31.61 43.91 -24.71
C GLY A 12 31.54 42.62 -25.51
N TYR A 13 32.57 42.29 -26.29
CA TYR A 13 32.66 41.04 -27.05
C TYR A 13 32.76 39.81 -26.13
N ALA A 14 33.56 39.89 -25.06
CA ALA A 14 33.66 38.84 -24.05
C ALA A 14 32.33 38.61 -23.31
N VAL A 15 31.63 39.68 -22.93
CA VAL A 15 30.30 39.60 -22.28
C VAL A 15 29.25 39.05 -23.24
N MET A 16 29.24 39.45 -24.52
CA MET A 16 28.31 38.90 -25.51
C MET A 16 28.52 37.40 -25.76
N ARG A 17 29.79 36.94 -25.80
CA ARG A 17 30.11 35.50 -25.93
C ARG A 17 29.74 34.69 -24.69
N SER A 18 29.85 35.27 -23.50
CA SER A 18 29.41 34.64 -22.24
C SER A 18 27.89 34.44 -22.21
N ARG A 19 27.11 35.39 -22.74
CA ARG A 19 25.64 35.36 -22.69
C ARG A 19 25.02 34.25 -23.54
N THR A 20 25.62 33.91 -24.68
CA THR A 20 25.12 32.79 -25.51
C THR A 20 25.41 31.43 -24.89
N ALA A 21 26.57 31.26 -24.23
CA ALA A 21 26.90 30.02 -23.55
C ALA A 21 25.94 29.71 -22.37
N ILE A 22 25.49 30.73 -21.62
CA ILE A 22 24.57 30.56 -20.49
C ILE A 22 23.21 30.03 -20.94
N GLY A 23 22.70 30.44 -22.11
CA GLY A 23 21.42 29.97 -22.64
C GLY A 23 21.43 28.47 -22.96
N ASP A 24 22.53 27.99 -23.54
CA ASP A 24 22.68 26.56 -23.89
C ASP A 24 22.80 25.69 -22.63
N TYR A 25 23.48 26.18 -21.59
CA TYR A 25 23.52 25.48 -20.29
C TYR A 25 22.15 25.40 -19.63
N GLN A 26 21.32 26.45 -19.73
CA GLN A 26 19.97 26.42 -19.18
C GLN A 26 19.08 25.41 -19.89
N ALA A 27 19.17 25.30 -21.22
CA ALA A 27 18.42 24.32 -22.00
C ALA A 27 18.85 22.87 -21.71
N LEU A 28 20.14 22.65 -21.44
CA LEU A 28 20.65 21.34 -21.04
C LEU A 28 20.27 20.97 -19.61
N LEU A 29 20.28 21.92 -18.67
CA LEU A 29 19.77 21.71 -17.31
C LEU A 29 18.27 21.43 -17.30
N GLN A 30 17.49 22.14 -18.12
CA GLN A 30 16.05 21.90 -18.26
C GLN A 30 15.72 20.55 -18.92
N ARG A 31 16.59 20.02 -19.80
CA ARG A 31 16.42 18.67 -20.37
C ARG A 31 16.75 17.54 -19.40
N GLN A 32 17.56 17.81 -18.36
CA GLN A 32 17.93 16.82 -17.35
C GLN A 32 17.03 16.83 -16.12
N VAL A 33 16.27 17.91 -15.92
CA VAL A 33 15.16 17.94 -14.96
C VAL A 33 13.93 17.50 -15.75
N PRO A 34 13.56 16.21 -15.77
CA PRO A 34 12.22 15.84 -16.22
C PRO A 34 11.25 16.74 -15.47
N ASP A 35 10.34 17.37 -16.20
CA ASP A 35 9.27 18.18 -15.64
C ASP A 35 8.54 17.32 -14.60
N THR A 36 8.94 17.46 -13.33
CA THR A 36 8.42 16.68 -12.21
C THR A 36 7.12 17.35 -11.77
N GLY A 37 6.32 17.80 -12.74
CA GLY A 37 4.99 18.36 -12.55
C GLY A 37 3.94 17.26 -12.31
N GLU A 38 4.22 16.03 -12.73
CA GLU A 38 3.42 14.86 -12.35
C GLU A 38 4.02 14.21 -11.09
N THR A 39 3.61 14.67 -9.92
CA THR A 39 3.71 13.84 -8.71
C THR A 39 2.96 12.54 -8.97
N ASP A 40 3.68 11.41 -8.99
CA ASP A 40 3.08 10.09 -9.11
C ASP A 40 2.01 9.92 -8.00
N ALA A 41 0.75 9.81 -8.42
CA ALA A 41 -0.39 9.71 -7.51
C ALA A 41 -0.29 8.46 -6.61
N ARG A 42 0.49 7.45 -7.01
CA ARG A 42 0.74 6.23 -6.24
C ARG A 42 1.90 6.34 -5.28
N ALA A 43 2.73 7.38 -5.38
CA ALA A 43 3.82 7.59 -4.44
C ALA A 43 3.28 7.81 -3.03
N ILE A 44 3.91 7.15 -2.06
CA ILE A 44 3.65 7.38 -0.64
C ILE A 44 4.12 8.79 -0.29
N ARG A 45 3.23 9.57 0.31
CA ARG A 45 3.50 10.96 0.69
C ARG A 45 2.94 11.35 2.04
N ASP A 46 1.88 10.67 2.47
CA ASP A 46 1.24 10.89 3.76
C ASP A 46 1.77 9.83 4.74
N VAL A 47 2.63 10.25 5.66
CA VAL A 47 3.32 9.36 6.61
C VAL A 47 3.17 9.89 8.04
N ALA A 48 2.81 9.01 8.96
CA ALA A 48 2.82 9.32 10.39
C ALA A 48 3.06 8.08 11.26
N VAL A 49 3.63 8.31 12.44
CA VAL A 49 3.88 7.28 13.46
C VAL A 49 3.24 7.70 14.77
N VAL A 50 2.47 6.78 15.35
CA VAL A 50 1.90 6.90 16.70
C VAL A 50 2.61 5.92 17.60
N ARG A 51 3.11 6.37 18.76
CA ARG A 51 3.72 5.51 19.77
C ARG A 51 2.85 5.41 21.01
N TYR A 52 2.84 4.23 21.61
CA TYR A 52 1.96 3.90 22.73
C TYR A 52 2.46 2.69 23.52
N ASP A 53 1.88 2.49 24.70
CA ASP A 53 2.09 1.31 25.52
C ASP A 53 0.91 0.36 25.32
N ALA A 54 1.14 -0.69 24.50
CA ALA A 54 0.10 -1.65 24.12
C ALA A 54 -0.23 -2.69 25.20
N LEU A 55 0.69 -2.88 26.15
CA LEU A 55 0.62 -3.87 27.21
C LEU A 55 0.79 -3.14 28.55
N GLU A 56 -0.06 -3.44 29.53
CA GLU A 56 -0.11 -2.76 30.84
C GLU A 56 1.23 -2.84 31.60
N GLU A 57 2.03 -3.88 31.37
CA GLU A 57 3.35 -4.10 31.98
C GLU A 57 4.50 -3.32 31.30
N MET A 58 4.21 -2.64 30.19
CA MET A 58 5.18 -1.84 29.44
C MET A 58 4.96 -0.36 29.70
N SER A 59 6.05 0.39 29.72
CA SER A 59 6.03 1.85 29.78
C SER A 59 7.07 2.43 28.84
N GLY A 60 6.83 3.64 28.35
CA GLY A 60 7.78 4.38 27.52
C GLY A 60 7.48 4.31 26.03
N ALA A 61 6.21 4.08 25.67
CA ALA A 61 5.70 4.12 24.31
C ALA A 61 6.48 3.20 23.34
N ARG A 62 6.70 1.95 23.77
CA ARG A 62 7.53 0.98 23.03
C ARG A 62 6.85 0.37 21.82
N SER A 63 5.52 0.35 21.80
CA SER A 63 4.73 -0.11 20.65
C SER A 63 4.43 1.05 19.70
N PHE A 64 4.14 0.75 18.44
CA PHE A 64 3.85 1.79 17.45
C PHE A 64 2.89 1.33 16.35
N SER A 65 2.22 2.32 15.73
CA SER A 65 1.48 2.18 14.48
C SER A 65 2.00 3.22 13.47
N LEU A 66 2.37 2.76 12.28
CA LEU A 66 2.91 3.53 11.18
C LEU A 66 1.92 3.49 10.02
N ALA A 67 1.45 4.66 9.56
CA ALA A 67 0.66 4.77 8.35
C ALA A 67 1.53 5.26 7.19
N LEU A 68 1.44 4.59 6.04
CA LEU A 68 2.10 4.91 4.78
C LEU A 68 1.04 5.00 3.70
N LEU A 69 0.65 6.22 3.31
CA LEU A 69 -0.47 6.44 2.40
C LEU A 69 -0.05 7.31 1.20
N ASN A 70 -0.68 7.06 0.07
CA ASN A 70 -0.56 7.86 -1.13
C ASN A 70 -1.57 9.02 -1.13
N ALA A 71 -1.63 9.73 -2.26
CA ALA A 71 -2.54 10.85 -2.46
C ALA A 71 -4.03 10.54 -2.24
N ALA A 72 -4.47 9.39 -2.70
CA ALA A 72 -5.83 8.91 -2.60
C ALA A 72 -6.19 8.39 -1.19
N GLY A 73 -5.20 8.26 -0.31
CA GLY A 73 -5.37 7.65 1.01
C GLY A 73 -5.34 6.12 0.95
N ASP A 74 -4.85 5.55 -0.14
CA ASP A 74 -4.55 4.12 -0.24
C ASP A 74 -3.14 3.86 0.28
N GLY A 75 -2.94 2.68 0.87
CA GLY A 75 -1.63 2.27 1.34
C GLY A 75 -1.74 1.21 2.42
N ILE A 76 -0.91 1.31 3.44
CA ILE A 76 -0.85 0.34 4.53
C ILE A 76 -0.71 1.02 5.89
N VAL A 77 -1.21 0.36 6.92
CA VAL A 77 -0.85 0.63 8.31
C VAL A 77 -0.11 -0.58 8.87
N ILE A 78 1.03 -0.33 9.50
CA ILE A 78 1.86 -1.35 10.15
C ILE A 78 1.84 -1.09 11.65
N SER A 79 1.48 -2.08 12.44
CA SER A 79 1.48 -1.99 13.91
C SER A 79 2.45 -2.99 14.49
N SER A 80 3.25 -2.58 15.46
CA SER A 80 4.14 -3.46 16.21
C SER A 80 3.82 -3.36 17.69
N ILE A 81 3.38 -4.48 18.26
CA ILE A 81 3.11 -4.65 19.68
C ILE A 81 4.34 -5.29 20.30
N ASN A 82 5.03 -4.53 21.16
CA ASN A 82 6.32 -4.91 21.73
C ASN A 82 6.18 -5.21 23.22
N GLY A 83 6.38 -6.48 23.59
CA GLY A 83 6.49 -6.94 24.97
C GLY A 83 7.94 -7.07 25.42
N ARG A 84 8.17 -7.74 26.58
CA ARG A 84 9.51 -7.91 27.15
C ARG A 84 10.32 -8.97 26.43
N THR A 85 9.64 -10.04 26.06
CA THR A 85 10.21 -11.28 25.52
C THR A 85 9.84 -11.52 24.06
N GLU A 86 8.79 -10.87 23.57
CA GLU A 86 8.28 -11.06 22.22
C GLU A 86 7.76 -9.76 21.59
N SER A 87 7.71 -9.75 20.26
CA SER A 87 7.11 -8.69 19.46
C SER A 87 6.22 -9.32 18.39
N ARG A 88 5.07 -8.70 18.14
CA ARG A 88 4.16 -9.07 17.05
C ARG A 88 3.95 -7.87 16.14
N THR A 89 4.07 -8.10 14.83
CA THR A 89 3.86 -7.07 13.82
C THR A 89 2.71 -7.46 12.91
N TYR A 90 1.82 -6.51 12.69
CA TYR A 90 0.62 -6.64 11.86
C TYR A 90 0.68 -5.60 10.75
N ALA A 91 0.09 -5.93 9.60
CA ALA A 91 -0.07 -4.99 8.50
C ALA A 91 -1.49 -5.10 7.97
N LYS A 92 -2.17 -3.96 7.83
CA LYS A 92 -3.52 -3.88 7.26
C LYS A 92 -3.51 -2.95 6.06
N SER A 93 -4.14 -3.39 4.98
CA SER A 93 -4.31 -2.59 3.77
C SER A 93 -5.35 -1.50 4.00
N ILE A 94 -5.05 -0.29 3.53
CA ILE A 94 -5.93 0.87 3.57
C ILE A 94 -6.34 1.22 2.14
N GLN A 95 -7.64 1.40 1.92
CA GLN A 95 -8.23 1.88 0.67
C GLN A 95 -9.10 3.10 0.96
N ALA A 96 -8.83 4.21 0.30
CA ALA A 96 -9.52 5.49 0.49
C ALA A 96 -9.66 5.88 1.97
N GLY A 97 -8.61 5.64 2.77
CA GLY A 97 -8.58 5.95 4.21
C GLY A 97 -9.36 4.98 5.12
N ARG A 98 -9.82 3.83 4.62
CA ARG A 98 -10.52 2.79 5.40
C ARG A 98 -9.84 1.43 5.26
N ALA A 99 -9.97 0.58 6.28
CA ALA A 99 -9.54 -0.82 6.22
C ALA A 99 -10.76 -1.75 6.16
N ALA A 100 -10.59 -2.92 5.56
CA ALA A 100 -11.60 -3.99 5.60
C ALA A 100 -11.65 -4.66 7.00
N GLU A 101 -10.49 -4.75 7.65
CA GLU A 101 -10.36 -5.25 9.02
C GLU A 101 -10.60 -4.14 10.05
N THR A 102 -11.02 -4.51 11.25
CA THR A 102 -11.16 -3.58 12.37
C THR A 102 -9.81 -2.96 12.72
N LEU A 103 -9.75 -1.63 12.72
CA LEU A 103 -8.57 -0.86 13.12
C LEU A 103 -8.54 -0.66 14.63
N SER A 104 -7.35 -0.72 15.22
CA SER A 104 -7.15 -0.26 16.61
C SER A 104 -7.29 1.28 16.68
N PRO A 105 -7.53 1.84 17.88
CA PRO A 105 -7.55 3.29 18.06
C PRO A 105 -6.24 3.96 17.60
N GLU A 106 -5.10 3.33 17.82
CA GLU A 106 -3.76 3.82 17.47
C GLU A 106 -3.52 3.77 15.96
N GLU A 107 -3.95 2.70 15.29
CA GLU A 107 -3.90 2.59 13.82
C GLU A 107 -4.74 3.68 13.16
N TYR A 108 -5.95 3.88 13.68
CA TYR A 108 -6.84 4.93 13.19
C TYR A 108 -6.24 6.32 13.41
N ARG A 109 -5.60 6.56 14.56
CA ARG A 109 -4.88 7.81 14.83
C ARG A 109 -3.70 8.00 13.88
N ALA A 110 -2.93 6.95 13.56
CA ALA A 110 -1.81 7.04 12.64
C ALA A 110 -2.27 7.40 11.22
N ILE A 111 -3.32 6.77 10.71
CA ILE A 111 -3.92 7.09 9.41
C ILE A 111 -4.41 8.54 9.37
N ARG A 112 -5.12 8.97 10.43
CA ARG A 112 -5.59 10.36 10.57
C ARG A 112 -4.44 11.36 10.60
N ALA A 113 -3.39 11.10 11.39
CA ALA A 113 -2.23 11.97 11.50
C ALA A 113 -1.47 12.09 10.18
N ALA A 114 -1.31 10.98 9.45
CA ALA A 114 -0.69 10.96 8.13
C ALA A 114 -1.47 11.84 7.15
N ARG A 115 -2.80 11.71 7.10
CA ARG A 115 -3.68 12.52 6.23
C ARG A 115 -3.72 14.00 6.60
N LEU A 116 -3.43 14.34 7.85
CA LEU A 116 -3.35 15.72 8.33
C LEU A 116 -1.94 16.30 8.18
N GLY A 117 -0.97 15.55 7.63
CA GLY A 117 0.41 16.02 7.47
C GLY A 117 1.13 16.24 8.80
N GLN A 118 0.71 15.57 9.88
CA GLN A 118 1.33 15.71 11.20
C GLN A 118 2.70 15.01 11.31
N GLY A 119 3.13 14.33 10.24
CA GLY A 119 4.50 13.88 10.01
C GLY A 119 5.02 12.81 10.97
N LEU A 120 6.35 12.65 11.00
CA LEU A 120 7.09 11.73 11.88
C LEU A 120 7.27 12.29 13.31
N GLY A 121 6.60 13.40 13.65
CA GLY A 121 6.55 13.93 15.00
C GLY A 121 5.84 12.95 15.92
N GLN A 122 6.48 12.58 17.03
CA GLN A 122 5.98 11.54 17.93
C GLN A 122 4.61 11.94 18.51
N VAL A 123 3.52 11.43 17.94
CA VAL A 123 2.22 11.47 18.60
C VAL A 123 2.27 10.38 19.67
N THR A 124 2.80 10.75 20.83
CA THR A 124 2.77 9.89 22.02
C THR A 124 1.36 9.92 22.56
N VAL A 125 0.69 8.77 22.59
CA VAL A 125 -0.58 8.64 23.30
C VAL A 125 -0.27 8.61 24.80
N THR A 126 -0.25 9.78 25.45
CA THR A 126 -0.24 9.86 26.92
C THR A 126 -1.66 9.62 27.41
N ASP A 127 -1.79 8.61 28.25
CA ASP A 127 -3.04 7.95 28.62
C ASP A 127 -3.98 8.87 29.41
N ALA A 128 -5.14 9.18 28.83
CA ALA A 128 -6.31 9.74 29.52
C ALA A 128 -7.62 9.37 28.79
N GLN A 129 -7.66 8.27 28.03
CA GLN A 129 -8.91 7.69 27.54
C GLN A 129 -8.83 6.16 27.60
N PRO A 130 -9.57 5.51 28.50
CA PRO A 130 -9.52 4.06 28.64
C PRO A 130 -10.36 3.42 27.53
N VAL A 131 -9.74 2.74 26.55
CA VAL A 131 -10.50 1.87 25.64
C VAL A 131 -9.73 0.60 25.26
N SER A 132 -10.30 -0.51 25.72
CA SER A 132 -10.24 -1.90 25.25
C SER A 132 -8.88 -2.49 24.86
N ARG A 133 -8.39 -3.37 25.74
CA ARG A 133 -7.35 -4.37 25.47
C ARG A 133 -7.49 -4.91 24.05
N ILE A 134 -6.42 -4.89 23.27
CA ILE A 134 -6.31 -5.66 22.03
C ILE A 134 -6.24 -7.13 22.48
N PRO A 135 -7.28 -7.97 22.26
CA PRO A 135 -7.13 -9.39 22.47
C PRO A 135 -6.02 -9.89 21.54
N PRO A 136 -5.23 -10.91 21.92
CA PRO A 136 -4.25 -11.50 21.01
C PRO A 136 -4.94 -11.82 19.69
N MET A 137 -4.58 -11.11 18.62
CA MET A 137 -5.11 -11.39 17.29
C MET A 137 -4.59 -12.78 16.93
N GLU A 138 -5.50 -13.75 16.90
CA GLU A 138 -5.22 -15.08 16.39
C GLU A 138 -4.62 -14.90 15.00
N PRO A 139 -3.47 -15.55 14.67
CA PRO A 139 -2.94 -15.46 13.33
C PRO A 139 -4.07 -15.84 12.38
N ALA A 140 -4.20 -15.12 11.27
CA ALA A 140 -5.09 -15.46 10.17
C ALA A 140 -4.72 -16.84 9.64
N ARG A 141 -5.12 -17.89 10.37
CA ARG A 141 -5.01 -19.28 9.96
C ARG A 141 -6.04 -19.42 8.84
N ALA A 142 -5.54 -19.78 7.65
CA ALA A 142 -6.29 -20.48 6.61
C ALA A 142 -7.35 -19.70 5.79
N ALA A 143 -7.19 -18.39 5.55
CA ALA A 143 -8.06 -17.70 4.57
C ALA A 143 -7.46 -17.58 3.14
N ALA A 144 -6.23 -18.06 2.90
CA ALA A 144 -5.58 -18.01 1.58
C ALA A 144 -5.22 -19.39 0.98
N GLU A 145 -5.46 -20.50 1.70
CA GLU A 145 -5.02 -21.85 1.29
C GLU A 145 -6.19 -22.81 0.98
N GLU A 146 -7.36 -22.31 0.57
CA GLU A 146 -8.50 -23.17 0.17
C GLU A 146 -9.25 -22.60 -1.06
N LYS A 147 -8.52 -22.30 -2.14
CA LYS A 147 -9.13 -22.25 -3.49
C LYS A 147 -8.17 -22.34 -4.67
N ARG A 148 -6.92 -22.77 -4.46
CA ARG A 148 -5.91 -22.83 -5.54
C ARG A 148 -5.31 -24.19 -5.84
N GLN A 149 -5.75 -25.28 -5.22
CA GLN A 149 -5.21 -26.60 -5.55
C GLN A 149 -6.22 -27.73 -5.25
N THR A 150 -7.13 -27.98 -6.19
CA THR A 150 -7.49 -29.37 -6.52
C THR A 150 -7.63 -29.46 -8.03
N ASP A 151 -6.81 -30.34 -8.58
CA ASP A 151 -6.37 -30.47 -9.96
C ASP A 151 -7.47 -30.78 -11.00
N ALA A 152 -7.24 -30.31 -12.24
CA ALA A 152 -7.75 -30.95 -13.46
C ALA A 152 -6.76 -32.07 -13.89
N PRO A 153 -7.03 -32.93 -14.90
CA PRO A 153 -8.28 -33.36 -15.53
C PRO A 153 -8.48 -34.90 -15.44
N GLN A 154 -9.72 -35.42 -15.49
CA GLN A 154 -9.94 -36.86 -15.75
C GLN A 154 -10.97 -37.12 -16.85
N THR A 155 -10.59 -38.12 -17.64
CA THR A 155 -11.10 -38.63 -18.90
C THR A 155 -12.56 -39.13 -18.85
N ARG A 156 -13.25 -39.03 -19.99
CA ARG A 156 -14.56 -39.62 -20.29
C ARG A 156 -14.64 -41.10 -19.86
N GLU A 157 -15.70 -41.48 -19.14
CA GLU A 157 -16.28 -42.83 -19.22
C GLU A 157 -17.77 -42.83 -18.82
N ALA A 158 -18.48 -43.84 -19.33
CA ALA A 158 -19.89 -43.81 -19.69
C ALA A 158 -20.90 -43.99 -18.54
N VAL A 159 -22.11 -43.45 -18.74
CA VAL A 159 -23.30 -43.67 -17.90
C VAL A 159 -23.86 -45.07 -18.17
N PRO A 160 -24.00 -45.96 -17.17
CA PRO A 160 -24.72 -47.21 -17.36
C PRO A 160 -26.22 -47.04 -17.12
N ASP A 161 -26.95 -47.59 -18.08
CA ASP A 161 -28.38 -47.87 -18.14
C ASP A 161 -28.92 -48.52 -16.85
N THR A 162 -29.96 -47.94 -16.27
CA THR A 162 -30.75 -48.56 -15.19
C THR A 162 -32.22 -48.58 -15.63
N GLY A 163 -32.64 -49.67 -16.24
CA GLY A 163 -34.06 -50.02 -16.34
C GLY A 163 -34.58 -50.62 -15.02
N PRO A 164 -35.79 -51.23 -14.98
CA PRO A 164 -36.93 -51.05 -15.88
C PRO A 164 -38.27 -50.86 -15.10
N ALA A 165 -39.30 -50.29 -15.72
CA ALA A 165 -40.68 -50.51 -15.27
C ALA A 165 -41.74 -50.26 -16.37
N VAL A 166 -42.34 -51.37 -16.79
CA VAL A 166 -43.78 -51.54 -17.05
C VAL A 166 -44.34 -50.90 -18.34
N ARG A 167 -44.74 -51.76 -19.29
CA ARG A 167 -46.16 -51.94 -19.62
C ARG A 167 -46.45 -53.24 -20.39
N LEU A 168 -47.54 -53.88 -19.97
CA LEU A 168 -48.18 -55.09 -20.52
C LEU A 168 -48.79 -54.90 -21.93
N ARG A 169 -48.99 -56.05 -22.59
CA ARG A 169 -49.87 -56.44 -23.73
C ARG A 169 -49.06 -56.80 -24.98
N GLU A 170 -49.32 -57.86 -25.73
CA GLU A 170 -50.33 -58.94 -25.75
C GLU A 170 -49.74 -60.02 -26.69
N ALA A 171 -50.02 -61.31 -26.47
CA ALA A 171 -49.81 -62.37 -27.47
C ALA A 171 -50.90 -62.25 -28.57
N PRO A 172 -50.70 -62.75 -29.80
CA PRO A 172 -50.98 -64.18 -30.03
C PRO A 172 -50.17 -64.91 -31.15
N ASP A 173 -50.23 -66.24 -31.05
CA ASP A 173 -50.30 -67.29 -32.10
C ASP A 173 -49.17 -67.57 -33.11
N ALA A 174 -48.53 -68.73 -32.86
CA ALA A 174 -48.45 -69.94 -33.70
C ALA A 174 -47.84 -69.95 -35.14
N VAL A 175 -47.41 -71.17 -35.54
CA VAL A 175 -46.99 -71.68 -36.88
C VAL A 175 -45.47 -71.54 -37.13
N THR A 176 -44.65 -72.56 -37.42
CA THR A 176 -44.76 -73.97 -37.87
C THR A 176 -43.72 -74.83 -37.14
#